data_AF-A0A2J8TQS1-F1
#
_entry.id   AF-A0A2J8TQS1-F1
#
_cell.length_a   1.000
_cell.length_b   1.000
_cell.length_c   1.000
_cell.angle_alpha   90.00
_cell.angle_beta   90.00
_cell.angle_gamma   90.00
#
_symmetry.space_group_name_H-M   'P 1'
#
loop_
_entity.id
_entity.type
_entity.pdbx_description
1 polymer ?
#
loop_
_entity_poly.entity_id
_entity_poly.type
_entity_poly.pdbx_seq_one_letter_code
_entity_poly.pdbx_strand_id
1 'polypeptide(L)'
;EGRSAVDQAGGAQIVIDHLRSLCSITDPANEKLLTVFCGMLMNYSNENDSLQAQLINMGVIPTLVKLLGIHCQNAALTEMCLVAFGNLAELECTGSVVPASASGEGLRKLTIMAESEEGAGVSHGETGRQREKGEVTDS
;
A
#
# COMPACT_ATOMS: atom_id res chain seq x y z
N GLU A 1 -15.18 22.78 -2.74
CA GLU A 1 -15.45 23.68 -1.60
C GLU A 1 -15.32 23.01 -0.23
N GLY A 2 -15.97 21.87 0.02
CA GLY A 2 -15.94 21.21 1.35
C GLY A 2 -14.55 20.92 1.91
N ARG A 3 -13.68 20.22 1.16
CA ARG A 3 -12.31 19.88 1.63
C ARG A 3 -11.43 21.10 1.94
N SER A 4 -11.56 22.16 1.15
CA SER A 4 -10.80 23.40 1.35
C SER A 4 -11.27 24.15 2.59
N ALA A 5 -12.57 24.13 2.89
CA ALA A 5 -13.09 24.70 4.14
C ALA A 5 -12.60 23.93 5.37
N VAL A 6 -12.52 22.60 5.28
CA VAL A 6 -11.97 21.76 6.35
C VAL A 6 -10.47 22.01 6.56
N ASP A 7 -9.71 22.13 5.47
CA ASP A 7 -8.29 22.47 5.55
C ASP A 7 -8.04 23.87 6.13
N GLN A 8 -8.82 24.88 5.73
CA GLN A 8 -8.76 26.23 6.31
C GLN A 8 -9.03 26.25 7.82
N ALA A 9 -9.78 25.27 8.33
CA ALA A 9 -9.99 25.07 9.76
C ALA A 9 -8.86 24.28 10.46
N GLY A 10 -7.78 23.95 9.74
CA GLY A 10 -6.65 23.18 10.23
C GLY A 10 -6.84 21.66 10.14
N GLY A 11 -7.85 21.17 9.42
CA GLY A 11 -8.22 19.75 9.39
C GLY A 11 -7.09 18.83 8.93
N ALA A 12 -6.30 19.25 7.93
CA ALA A 12 -5.17 18.46 7.45
C ALA A 12 -4.09 18.30 8.55
N GLN A 13 -3.74 19.38 9.25
CA GLN A 13 -2.77 19.36 10.34
C GLN A 13 -3.22 18.44 11.48
N ILE A 14 -4.49 18.57 11.88
CA ILE A 14 -5.07 17.73 12.94
C ILE A 14 -4.98 16.25 12.56
N VAL A 15 -5.34 15.89 11.33
CA VAL A 15 -5.26 14.51 10.83
C VAL A 15 -3.82 13.98 10.90
N ILE A 16 -2.84 14.77 10.47
CA ILE A 16 -1.42 14.38 10.47
C ILE A 16 -0.90 14.18 11.89
N ASP A 17 -1.24 15.07 12.81
CA ASP A 17 -0.79 14.97 14.20
C ASP A 17 -1.38 13.71 14.87
N HIS A 18 -2.63 13.38 14.59
CA HIS A 18 -3.24 12.14 15.07
C HIS A 18 -2.60 10.90 14.43
N LEU A 19 -2.33 10.90 13.11
CA LEU A 19 -1.60 9.81 12.46
C LEU A 19 -0.25 9.57 13.13
N ARG A 20 0.51 10.63 13.41
CA ARG A 20 1.82 10.53 14.09
C ARG A 20 1.71 10.00 15.50
N SER A 21 0.71 10.47 16.25
CA SER A 21 0.51 10.02 17.63
C SER A 21 0.08 8.56 17.71
N LEU A 22 -0.72 8.09 16.74
CA LEU A 22 -1.31 6.75 16.77
C LEU A 22 -0.51 5.70 16.00
N CYS A 23 0.44 6.10 15.13
CA CYS A 23 1.16 5.17 14.23
C CYS A 23 1.95 4.05 14.90
N SER A 24 2.14 4.10 16.23
CA SER A 24 2.87 3.06 16.99
C SER A 24 1.93 2.24 17.88
N ILE A 25 0.62 2.47 17.81
CA ILE A 25 -0.39 1.77 18.61
C ILE A 25 -1.09 0.75 17.71
N THR A 26 -0.91 -0.54 18.01
CA THR A 26 -1.32 -1.65 17.14
C THR A 26 -2.64 -2.31 17.55
N ASP A 27 -3.55 -1.59 18.21
CA ASP A 27 -4.87 -2.14 18.50
C ASP A 27 -5.83 -1.98 17.31
N PRO A 28 -6.79 -2.92 17.11
CA PRO A 28 -7.66 -2.91 15.94
C PRO A 28 -8.55 -1.67 15.79
N ALA A 29 -8.86 -0.95 16.87
CA ALA A 29 -9.69 0.24 16.80
C ALA A 29 -8.88 1.43 16.26
N ASN A 30 -7.66 1.59 16.75
CA ASN A 30 -6.73 2.59 16.25
C ASN A 30 -6.32 2.32 14.81
N GLU A 31 -6.14 1.06 14.42
CA GLU A 31 -5.85 0.72 13.02
C GLU A 31 -6.98 1.14 12.07
N LYS A 32 -8.24 0.93 12.45
CA LYS A 32 -9.39 1.42 11.66
C LYS A 32 -9.38 2.95 11.57
N LEU A 33 -9.07 3.63 12.66
CA LEU A 33 -9.01 5.08 12.68
C LEU A 33 -7.87 5.62 11.80
N LEU A 34 -6.69 4.99 11.85
CA LEU A 34 -5.56 5.27 10.96
C LEU A 34 -5.97 5.09 9.49
N THR A 35 -6.72 4.04 9.15
CA THR A 35 -7.23 3.82 7.78
C THR A 35 -8.13 4.97 7.33
N VAL A 36 -9.02 5.45 8.21
CA VAL A 36 -9.88 6.60 7.91
C VAL A 36 -9.05 7.86 7.70
N PHE A 37 -8.03 8.11 8.53
CA PHE A 37 -7.12 9.23 8.33
C PHE A 37 -6.35 9.17 7.01
N CYS A 38 -5.87 7.99 6.59
CA CYS A 38 -5.26 7.82 5.28
C CYS A 38 -6.25 8.12 4.13
N GLY A 39 -7.52 7.76 4.29
CA GLY A 39 -8.59 8.16 3.36
C GLY A 39 -8.80 9.68 3.32
N MET A 40 -8.73 10.37 4.46
CA MET A 40 -8.79 11.84 4.49
C MET A 40 -7.60 12.48 3.76
N LEU A 41 -6.39 11.94 3.92
CA LEU A 41 -5.21 12.42 3.20
C LEU A 41 -5.38 12.30 1.69
N MET A 42 -5.95 11.19 1.21
CA MET A 42 -6.29 11.00 -0.19
C MET A 42 -7.31 12.05 -0.66
N ASN A 43 -8.36 12.29 0.11
CA ASN A 43 -9.37 13.30 -0.23
C ASN A 43 -8.79 14.73 -0.31
N TYR A 44 -7.86 15.08 0.59
CA TYR A 44 -7.15 16.36 0.55
C TYR A 44 -6.25 16.48 -0.67
N SER A 45 -5.51 15.43 -1.02
CA SER A 45 -4.51 15.46 -2.09
C SER A 45 -5.04 15.12 -3.49
N ASN A 46 -6.23 14.51 -3.62
CA ASN A 46 -6.77 14.08 -4.92
C ASN A 46 -7.10 15.28 -5.80
N GLU A 47 -6.46 15.43 -6.97
CA GLU A 47 -6.68 16.54 -7.90
C GLU A 47 -6.59 17.92 -7.19
N ASN A 48 -5.67 18.06 -6.25
CA ASN A 48 -5.44 19.31 -5.51
C ASN A 48 -3.96 19.50 -5.19
N ASP A 49 -3.23 20.03 -6.18
CA ASP A 49 -1.78 20.23 -6.10
C ASP A 49 -1.35 21.10 -4.91
N SER A 50 -2.17 22.09 -4.53
CA SER A 50 -1.87 22.97 -3.40
C SER A 50 -1.90 22.21 -2.07
N LEU A 51 -2.97 21.46 -1.81
CA LEU A 51 -3.10 20.66 -0.59
C LEU A 51 -2.12 19.48 -0.61
N GLN A 52 -1.91 18.85 -1.77
CA GLN A 52 -0.92 17.81 -1.96
C GLN A 52 0.49 18.31 -1.59
N ALA A 53 0.93 19.46 -2.13
CA ALA A 53 2.20 20.09 -1.77
C ALA A 53 2.30 20.42 -0.27
N GLN A 54 1.21 20.93 0.32
CA GLN A 54 1.15 21.21 1.75
C GLN A 54 1.37 19.93 2.58
N LEU A 55 0.68 18.83 2.26
CA LEU A 55 0.84 17.55 2.95
C LEU A 55 2.27 16.98 2.83
N ILE A 56 2.91 17.15 1.65
CA ILE A 56 4.31 16.76 1.46
C ILE A 56 5.22 17.58 2.38
N ASN A 57 5.08 18.91 2.39
CA ASN A 57 5.84 19.81 3.26
C ASN A 57 5.62 19.52 4.74
N MET A 58 4.43 19.03 5.10
CA MET A 58 4.12 18.62 6.47
C MET A 58 4.76 17.29 6.84
N GLY A 59 5.42 16.56 5.94
CA GLY A 59 6.08 15.29 6.22
C GLY A 59 5.11 14.11 6.32
N VAL A 60 4.09 14.06 5.47
CA VAL A 60 3.17 12.92 5.38
C VAL A 60 3.86 11.67 4.83
N ILE A 61 4.71 11.82 3.81
CA ILE A 61 5.46 10.72 3.17
C ILE A 61 6.21 9.86 4.20
N PRO A 62 7.10 10.41 5.07
CA PRO A 62 7.78 9.60 6.09
C PRO A 62 6.82 9.01 7.13
N THR A 63 5.68 9.66 7.39
CA THR A 63 4.65 9.13 8.30
C THR A 63 3.97 7.89 7.71
N LEU A 64 3.63 7.91 6.41
CA LEU A 64 3.07 6.75 5.70
C LEU A 64 4.06 5.59 5.61
N VAL A 65 5.34 5.87 5.33
CA VAL A 65 6.40 4.83 5.32
C VAL A 65 6.51 4.17 6.70
N LYS A 66 6.44 4.95 7.78
CA LYS A 66 6.46 4.41 9.14
C LYS A 66 5.23 3.54 9.43
N LEU A 67 4.03 3.95 9.00
CA LEU A 67 2.80 3.17 9.15
C LEU A 67 2.90 1.82 8.44
N LEU A 68 3.41 1.82 7.20
CA LEU A 68 3.65 0.59 6.44
C LEU A 68 4.64 -0.33 7.16
N GLY A 69 5.66 0.22 7.83
CA GLY A 69 6.62 -0.58 8.60
C GLY A 69 6.03 -1.23 9.86
N ILE A 70 5.10 -0.55 10.53
CA ILE A 70 4.52 -1.01 11.82
C ILE A 70 3.29 -1.89 11.60
N HIS A 71 2.41 -1.52 10.67
CA HIS A 71 1.11 -2.15 10.46
C HIS A 71 1.05 -3.01 9.18
N CYS A 72 2.18 -3.57 8.73
CA CYS A 72 2.23 -4.34 7.48
C CYS A 72 1.34 -5.59 7.44
N GLN A 73 0.89 -6.09 8.59
CA GLN A 73 -0.09 -7.20 8.64
C GLN A 73 -1.55 -6.74 8.47
N ASN A 74 -1.83 -5.43 8.58
CA ASN A 74 -3.16 -4.89 8.35
C ASN A 74 -3.32 -4.50 6.87
N ALA A 75 -3.95 -5.38 6.09
CA ALA A 75 -4.12 -5.20 4.66
C ALA A 75 -4.87 -3.90 4.30
N ALA A 76 -5.97 -3.59 5.00
CA ALA A 76 -6.80 -2.42 4.69
C ALA A 76 -6.04 -1.10 4.95
N LEU A 77 -5.31 -1.01 6.06
CA LEU A 77 -4.49 0.15 6.36
C LEU A 77 -3.31 0.27 5.38
N THR A 78 -2.67 -0.85 5.05
CA THR A 78 -1.55 -0.91 4.10
C THR A 78 -1.99 -0.43 2.72
N GLU A 79 -3.10 -0.94 2.20
CA GLU A 79 -3.67 -0.53 0.92
C GLU A 79 -3.95 0.97 0.89
N MET A 80 -4.65 1.49 1.91
CA MET A 80 -4.94 2.92 1.98
C MET A 80 -3.68 3.78 2.12
N CYS A 81 -2.64 3.32 2.83
CA CYS A 81 -1.35 4.02 2.89
C CYS A 81 -0.68 4.07 1.51
N LEU A 82 -0.71 2.98 0.75
CA LEU A 82 -0.10 2.91 -0.58
C LEU A 82 -0.83 3.80 -1.60
N VAL A 83 -2.16 3.83 -1.57
CA VAL A 83 -2.94 4.71 -2.47
C VAL A 83 -2.69 6.18 -2.12
N ALA A 84 -2.71 6.54 -0.84
CA ALA A 84 -2.37 7.90 -0.40
C ALA A 84 -0.92 8.27 -0.77
N PHE A 85 0.02 7.33 -0.64
CA PHE A 85 1.41 7.52 -1.02
C PHE A 85 1.57 7.75 -2.52
N GLY A 86 0.94 6.94 -3.35
CA GLY A 86 0.95 7.10 -4.81
C GLY A 86 0.42 8.47 -5.24
N ASN A 87 -0.68 8.90 -4.61
CA ASN A 87 -1.22 10.23 -4.87
C ASN A 87 -0.28 11.36 -4.43
N LEU A 88 0.56 11.19 -3.41
CA LEU A 88 1.53 12.23 -3.01
C LEU A 88 2.83 12.19 -3.85
N ALA A 89 3.24 11.01 -4.30
CA ALA A 89 4.47 10.82 -5.07
C ALA A 89 4.42 11.42 -6.48
N GLU A 90 3.23 11.59 -7.05
CA GLU A 90 3.04 12.19 -8.38
C GLU A 90 3.59 13.64 -8.45
N LEU A 91 3.47 14.43 -7.39
CA LEU A 91 3.91 15.82 -7.35
C LEU A 91 5.40 15.99 -7.02
N GLU A 92 5.99 15.09 -6.21
CA GLU A 92 7.43 15.11 -5.87
C GLU A 92 8.34 14.99 -7.10
N CYS A 93 7.83 14.56 -8.25
CA CYS A 93 8.59 14.47 -9.50
C CYS A 93 8.84 15.83 -10.17
N THR A 94 8.12 16.91 -9.78
CA THR A 94 8.12 18.19 -10.51
C THR A 94 8.85 19.35 -9.82
N GLY A 95 9.39 19.16 -8.61
CA GLY A 95 10.04 20.25 -7.91
C GLY A 95 10.94 19.82 -6.76
N SER A 96 12.24 20.03 -6.95
CA SER A 96 13.31 20.03 -5.94
C SER A 96 13.99 18.69 -5.63
N VAL A 97 15.29 18.71 -5.91
CA VAL A 97 16.30 17.73 -5.48
C VAL A 97 16.29 17.64 -3.95
N VAL A 98 15.58 16.65 -3.39
CA VAL A 98 15.80 16.21 -2.01
C VAL A 98 17.07 15.34 -2.03
N PRO A 99 18.07 15.58 -1.16
CA PRO A 99 19.25 14.73 -1.12
C PRO A 99 18.80 13.33 -0.71
N ALA A 100 19.10 12.35 -1.56
CA ALA A 100 18.89 10.94 -1.29
C ALA A 100 19.58 10.55 0.02
N SER A 101 18.86 10.63 1.13
CA SER A 101 19.32 10.19 2.44
C SER A 101 18.24 9.30 3.02
N ALA A 102 18.47 8.01 2.79
CA ALA A 102 17.96 6.88 3.56
C ALA A 102 16.43 6.69 3.64
N SER A 103 15.79 6.40 2.50
CA SER A 103 14.55 5.58 2.49
C SER A 103 14.41 4.71 1.24
N GLY A 104 15.52 4.38 0.58
CA GLY A 104 15.52 3.59 -0.66
C GLY A 104 15.47 2.07 -0.47
N GLU A 105 15.54 1.57 0.77
CA GLU A 105 15.58 0.12 1.03
C GLU A 105 14.20 -0.48 1.32
N GLY A 106 13.29 0.28 1.93
CA GLY A 106 11.91 -0.16 2.17
C GLY A 106 11.09 -0.31 0.90
N LEU A 107 11.26 0.61 -0.06
CA LEU A 107 10.49 0.63 -1.32
C LEU A 107 10.92 -0.46 -2.30
N ARG A 108 12.22 -0.79 -2.38
CA ARG A 108 12.71 -1.90 -3.23
C ARG A 108 12.11 -3.24 -2.83
N LYS A 109 11.85 -3.44 -1.53
CA LYS A 109 11.27 -4.68 -1.01
C LYS A 109 9.78 -4.84 -1.37
N LEU A 110 9.06 -3.73 -1.54
CA LEU A 110 7.65 -3.74 -1.92
C LEU A 110 7.46 -4.04 -3.42
N THR A 111 8.33 -3.48 -4.28
CA THR A 111 8.33 -3.78 -5.72
C THR A 111 8.55 -5.27 -6.01
N ILE A 112 9.39 -5.95 -5.23
CA ILE A 112 9.69 -7.38 -5.44
C ILE A 112 8.49 -8.30 -5.08
N MET A 113 7.57 -7.88 -4.20
CA MET A 113 6.41 -8.71 -3.83
C MET A 113 5.24 -8.63 -4.82
N ALA A 114 5.19 -7.61 -5.68
CA ALA A 114 4.11 -7.45 -6.66
C ALA A 114 4.26 -8.35 -7.89
N GLU A 115 5.43 -8.98 -8.08
CA GLU A 115 5.73 -9.82 -9.27
C GLU A 115 5.70 -11.34 -8.98
N SER A 116 5.11 -11.79 -7.87
CA SER A 116 4.99 -13.24 -7.56
C SER A 116 3.55 -13.70 -7.44
N GLU A 117 2.80 -13.59 -8.54
CA GLU A 117 1.69 -14.50 -8.84
C GLU A 117 1.87 -15.05 -10.25
N GLU A 118 2.78 -16.02 -10.41
CA GLU A 118 2.81 -16.88 -11.60
C GLU A 118 2.29 -18.28 -11.22
N GLY A 119 0.98 -18.45 -11.43
CA GLY A 119 0.36 -19.67 -11.95
C GLY A 119 0.69 -21.01 -11.28
N ALA A 120 -0.22 -21.48 -10.43
CA ALA A 120 -0.38 -22.90 -10.15
C ALA A 120 -0.73 -23.66 -11.46
N GLY A 121 0.26 -24.29 -12.08
CA GLY A 121 0.05 -25.25 -13.15
C GLY A 121 -0.69 -26.48 -12.63
N VAL A 122 -1.95 -26.64 -13.01
CA VAL A 122 -2.70 -27.88 -12.82
C VAL A 122 -1.99 -28.98 -13.62
N SER A 123 -1.37 -29.91 -12.91
CA SER A 123 -0.81 -31.13 -13.48
C SER A 123 -1.96 -32.08 -13.80
N HIS A 124 -2.32 -32.17 -15.09
CA HIS A 124 -3.28 -33.15 -15.59
C HIS A 124 -2.55 -34.48 -15.80
N GLY A 125 -2.68 -35.39 -14.83
CA GLY A 125 -2.16 -36.76 -14.95
C GLY A 125 -2.97 -37.58 -15.94
N GLU A 126 -2.43 -37.78 -17.14
CA GLU A 126 -3.00 -38.67 -18.14
C GLU A 126 -2.91 -40.13 -17.66
N THR A 127 -4.09 -40.71 -17.39
CA THR A 127 -4.25 -42.12 -17.02
C THR A 127 -4.05 -43.01 -18.26
N GLY A 128 -2.83 -43.53 -18.41
CA GLY A 128 -2.47 -44.55 -19.40
C GLY A 128 -2.77 -45.96 -18.89
N ARG A 129 -3.92 -46.51 -19.30
CA ARG A 129 -4.39 -47.87 -19.01
C ARG A 129 -3.49 -48.93 -19.67
N GLN A 130 -2.77 -49.71 -18.87
CA GLN A 130 -2.09 -50.93 -19.32
C GLN A 130 -3.11 -51.91 -19.94
N ARG A 131 -2.87 -52.35 -21.17
CA ARG A 131 -3.52 -53.53 -21.75
C ARG A 131 -2.56 -54.71 -21.55
N GLU A 132 -2.79 -55.47 -20.50
CA GLU A 132 -2.28 -56.83 -20.36
C GLU A 132 -3.08 -57.72 -21.33
N LYS A 133 -2.42 -58.27 -22.35
CA LYS A 133 -2.99 -59.33 -23.19
C LYS A 133 -2.27 -60.62 -22.83
N GLY A 134 -2.76 -61.27 -21.77
CA GLY A 134 -2.43 -62.65 -21.44
C GLY A 134 -3.03 -63.61 -22.46
N GLU A 135 -2.15 -64.45 -23.01
CA GLU A 135 -2.30 -65.87 -23.35
C GLU A 135 -3.55 -66.37 -24.09
N VAL A 136 -3.33 -66.90 -25.31
CA VAL A 136 -4.05 -68.09 -25.80
C VAL A 136 -2.99 -69.01 -26.40
N THR A 137 -2.62 -70.03 -25.62
CA THR A 137 -2.08 -71.29 -26.11
C THR A 137 -3.26 -72.12 -26.62
N ASP A 138 -3.17 -72.65 -27.84
CA ASP A 138 -3.99 -73.78 -28.28
C ASP A 138 -3.10 -74.74 -29.08
N SER A 139 -3.33 -76.03 -28.83
CA SER A 139 -2.51 -77.16 -29.27
C SER A 139 -2.71 -77.52 -30.74
#